data_AF-A0AA45WWT6-F1
#
_entry.id   AF-A0AA45WWT6-F1
#
_cell.length_a   1.000
_cell.length_b   1.000
_cell.length_c   1.000
_cell.angle_alpha   90.00
_cell.angle_beta   90.00
_cell.angle_gamma   90.00
#
_symmetry.space_group_name_H-M   'P 1'
#
loop_
_entity.id
_entity.type
_entity.pdbx_description
1 polymer ?
#
loop_
_entity_poly.entity_id
_entity_poly.type
_entity_poly.pdbx_seq_one_letter_code
_entity_poly.pdbx_strand_id
1 'polypeptide(L)'
;MGFSEIVFPAINEERFAVLYSDKAASRPNAPVNAIVGALILKEMFALTDEDLLESILCDVRFQVALRSTSFKEQPFSDRTFSRFRERLYHYELETGEDLLKDEMEALAETFRQYLGIEPTLKRMDSLMVSSNGYYLLPVSVDSQWGFMNTSGEIVIEPVFQQVLTFSDNGLAPVQVDNLWGLINTKGESVVEPQFDYMHHQFSMGLIGAGIVEPGEIGFLNKDGNWAIAPTGILAGHFNEEGLAVFSMNEQYGMMDINRNILIEPIYDFVFDTALLDWEQAPFLLNGQWGSMNRQGEVVTEAMFDSLFHFDKAGMARIESHEGYSN
;
A
#
# COMPACT_ATOMS: atom_id res chain seq x y z
N MET A 1 5.06 18.55 26.28
CA MET A 1 4.85 17.37 27.15
C MET A 1 5.14 16.14 26.31
N GLY A 2 5.98 15.24 26.81
CA GLY A 2 6.51 14.11 26.04
C GLY A 2 5.66 12.84 26.15
N PHE A 3 5.95 11.86 25.30
CA PHE A 3 5.31 10.54 25.32
C PHE A 3 5.39 9.87 26.72
N SER A 4 6.55 9.99 27.38
CA SER A 4 6.81 9.43 28.72
C SER A 4 5.99 10.06 29.85
N GLU A 5 5.43 11.26 29.64
CA GLU A 5 4.68 12.01 30.63
C GLU A 5 3.16 11.84 30.47
N ILE A 6 2.70 11.68 29.23
CA ILE A 6 1.27 11.65 28.88
C ILE A 6 0.81 10.22 28.54
N VAL A 7 1.42 9.62 27.51
CA VAL A 7 0.92 8.36 26.94
C VAL A 7 1.40 7.16 27.74
N PHE A 8 2.69 7.09 28.05
CA PHE A 8 3.29 5.95 28.76
C PHE A 8 2.61 5.65 30.11
N PRO A 9 2.33 6.63 30.99
CA PRO A 9 1.69 6.36 32.28
C PRO A 9 0.20 6.01 32.17
N ALA A 10 -0.43 6.28 31.03
CA ALA A 10 -1.84 5.98 30.81
C ALA A 10 -2.09 4.52 30.39
N ILE A 11 -1.03 3.77 30.03
CA ILE A 11 -1.14 2.37 29.63
C ILE A 11 -1.52 1.51 30.84
N ASN A 12 -2.65 0.82 30.76
CA ASN A 12 -3.17 -0.03 31.83
C ASN A 12 -2.59 -1.45 31.76
N GLU A 13 -1.57 -1.72 32.58
CA GLU A 13 -0.97 -3.06 32.67
C GLU A 13 -1.94 -4.14 33.20
N GLU A 14 -2.93 -3.77 34.02
CA GLU A 14 -3.86 -4.74 34.62
C GLU A 14 -4.73 -5.43 33.57
N ARG A 15 -5.03 -4.75 32.46
CA ARG A 15 -5.80 -5.32 31.34
C ARG A 15 -5.12 -6.57 30.78
N PHE A 16 -3.80 -6.58 30.75
CA PHE A 16 -3.00 -7.66 30.19
C PHE A 16 -2.64 -8.73 31.21
N ALA A 17 -3.03 -8.57 32.48
CA ALA A 17 -2.71 -9.54 33.53
C ALA A 17 -3.24 -10.94 33.21
N VAL A 18 -4.38 -11.04 32.50
CA VAL A 18 -5.00 -12.30 32.07
C VAL A 18 -4.13 -13.12 31.13
N LEU A 19 -3.16 -12.50 30.44
CA LEU A 19 -2.22 -13.17 29.53
C LEU A 19 -1.12 -13.95 30.27
N TYR A 20 -1.06 -13.82 31.59
CA TYR A 20 0.03 -14.33 32.41
C TYR A 20 -0.52 -15.10 33.61
N SER A 21 0.07 -16.24 33.92
CA SER A 21 -0.29 -16.95 35.15
C SER A 21 0.40 -16.30 36.36
N ASP A 22 -0.12 -16.56 37.56
CA ASP A 22 0.52 -16.13 38.82
C ASP A 22 1.91 -16.73 39.05
N LYS A 23 2.31 -17.73 38.24
CA LYS A 23 3.66 -18.30 38.28
C LYS A 23 4.66 -17.33 37.65
N ALA A 24 5.73 -17.03 38.40
CA ALA A 24 6.83 -16.17 37.98
C ALA A 24 7.42 -16.54 36.61
N ALA A 25 7.48 -17.83 36.26
CA ALA A 25 8.01 -18.32 34.98
C ALA A 25 7.19 -17.92 33.74
N SER A 26 5.93 -17.49 33.93
CA SER A 26 5.05 -17.10 32.82
C SER A 26 5.02 -15.59 32.59
N ARG A 27 5.36 -14.78 33.61
CA ARG A 27 5.33 -13.32 33.56
C ARG A 27 6.42 -12.79 32.61
N PRO A 28 6.19 -11.65 31.95
CA PRO A 28 7.17 -11.10 31.02
C PRO A 28 8.37 -10.55 31.79
N ASN A 29 9.57 -10.64 31.20
CA ASN A 29 10.77 -10.03 31.75
C ASN A 29 10.76 -8.49 31.62
N ALA A 30 9.97 -7.98 30.66
CA ALA A 30 9.69 -6.56 30.51
C ALA A 30 8.32 -6.22 31.11
N PRO A 31 8.19 -5.05 31.77
CA PRO A 31 6.88 -4.51 32.13
C PRO A 31 5.95 -4.41 30.92
N VAL A 32 4.65 -4.68 31.10
CA VAL A 32 3.73 -4.77 29.96
C VAL A 32 3.50 -3.39 29.35
N ASN A 33 3.44 -2.34 30.16
CA ASN A 33 3.38 -0.96 29.67
C ASN A 33 4.60 -0.59 28.82
N ALA A 34 5.78 -1.12 29.13
CA ALA A 34 6.98 -0.92 28.34
C ALA A 34 6.91 -1.66 26.99
N ILE A 35 6.32 -2.86 26.96
CA ILE A 35 6.08 -3.59 25.71
C ILE A 35 5.04 -2.87 24.85
N VAL A 36 3.87 -2.54 25.41
CA VAL A 36 2.78 -1.84 24.70
C VAL A 36 3.26 -0.46 24.25
N GLY A 37 3.96 0.29 25.12
CA GLY A 37 4.55 1.57 24.78
C GLY A 37 5.55 1.47 23.63
N ALA A 38 6.37 0.41 23.59
CA ALA A 38 7.30 0.18 22.49
C ALA A 38 6.58 -0.16 21.19
N LEU A 39 5.50 -0.96 21.23
CA LEU A 39 4.66 -1.23 20.06
C LEU A 39 3.97 0.03 19.54
N ILE A 40 3.52 0.92 20.43
CA ILE A 40 2.99 2.23 20.03
C ILE A 40 4.06 3.04 19.29
N LEU A 41 5.27 3.16 19.86
CA LEU A 41 6.35 3.91 19.23
C LEU A 41 6.75 3.30 17.88
N LYS A 42 6.74 1.98 17.78
CA LYS A 42 6.97 1.25 16.53
C LYS A 42 6.02 1.71 15.43
N GLU A 43 4.72 1.73 15.70
CA GLU A 43 3.71 2.17 14.73
C GLU A 43 3.84 3.67 14.43
N MET A 44 4.07 4.51 15.45
CA MET A 44 4.25 5.96 15.28
C MET A 44 5.42 6.33 14.35
N PHE A 45 6.48 5.52 14.34
CA PHE A 45 7.68 5.76 13.53
C PHE A 45 7.81 4.79 12.35
N ALA A 46 6.77 3.98 12.08
CA ALA A 46 6.76 2.97 11.02
C ALA A 46 8.00 2.05 11.02
N LEU A 47 8.39 1.56 12.20
CA LEU A 47 9.59 0.75 12.42
C LEU A 47 9.30 -0.74 12.28
N THR A 48 10.30 -1.52 11.87
CA THR A 48 10.27 -2.98 12.05
C THR A 48 10.53 -3.36 13.52
N ASP A 49 10.29 -4.62 13.89
CA ASP A 49 10.63 -5.11 15.25
C ASP A 49 12.15 -5.03 15.52
N GLU A 50 12.98 -5.22 14.48
CA GLU A 50 14.43 -5.11 14.56
C GLU A 50 14.87 -3.66 14.75
N ASP A 51 14.34 -2.74 13.92
CA ASP A 51 14.63 -1.30 14.03
C ASP A 51 14.18 -0.72 15.38
N LEU A 52 13.04 -1.18 15.89
CA LEU A 52 12.54 -0.79 17.21
C LEU A 52 13.51 -1.23 18.31
N LEU A 53 13.98 -2.48 18.26
CA LEU A 53 14.91 -2.98 19.26
C LEU A 53 16.25 -2.25 19.20
N GLU A 54 16.79 -2.04 18.00
CA GLU A 54 18.00 -1.24 17.79
C GLU A 54 17.81 0.19 18.33
N SER A 55 16.66 0.82 18.04
CA SER A 55 16.33 2.15 18.53
C SER A 55 16.27 2.21 20.06
N ILE A 56 15.68 1.20 20.71
CA ILE A 56 15.65 1.13 22.18
C ILE A 56 17.05 0.98 22.77
N LEU A 57 17.94 0.22 22.11
CA LEU A 57 19.31 -0.01 22.59
C LEU A 57 20.22 1.20 22.35
N CYS A 58 20.10 1.85 21.20
CA CYS A 58 21.03 2.86 20.71
C CYS A 58 20.55 4.30 20.91
N ASP A 59 19.26 4.54 21.16
CA ASP A 59 18.68 5.88 21.33
C ASP A 59 18.10 6.10 22.72
N VAL A 60 18.73 6.99 23.48
CA VAL A 60 18.29 7.39 24.82
C VAL A 60 16.88 8.01 24.81
N ARG A 61 16.41 8.57 23.69
CA ARG A 61 15.06 9.13 23.58
C ARG A 61 13.99 8.05 23.67
N PHE A 62 14.20 6.89 23.06
CA PHE A 62 13.32 5.74 23.19
C PHE A 62 13.33 5.20 24.62
N GLN A 63 14.51 5.15 25.25
CA GLN A 63 14.63 4.71 26.64
C GLN A 63 13.91 5.67 27.61
N VAL A 64 14.01 6.98 27.38
CA VAL A 64 13.28 7.98 28.15
C VAL A 64 11.77 7.88 27.91
N ALA A 65 11.35 7.68 26.67
CA ALA A 65 9.94 7.50 26.29
C ALA A 65 9.31 6.29 27.00
N LEU A 66 10.04 5.17 27.06
CA LEU A 66 9.62 3.92 27.68
C LEU A 66 9.95 3.81 29.17
N ARG A 67 10.50 4.87 29.77
CA ARG A 67 11.02 4.91 31.15
C ARG A 67 11.95 3.72 31.46
N SER A 68 12.70 3.25 30.47
CA SER A 68 13.60 2.12 30.62
C SER A 68 15.01 2.52 31.07
N THR A 69 15.29 3.81 31.25
CA THR A 69 16.57 4.34 31.73
C THR A 69 16.91 3.95 33.17
N SER A 70 15.92 3.54 33.97
CA SER A 70 16.13 3.07 35.34
C SER A 70 16.56 1.60 35.43
N PHE A 71 16.50 0.84 34.35
CA PHE A 71 16.90 -0.56 34.35
C PHE A 71 18.41 -0.70 34.18
N LYS A 72 19.01 -1.65 34.90
CA LYS A 72 20.44 -1.96 34.78
C LYS A 72 20.78 -2.51 33.39
N GLU A 73 19.86 -3.26 32.80
CA GLU A 73 19.91 -3.82 31.45
C GLU A 73 18.55 -3.60 30.79
N GLN A 74 18.53 -3.33 29.48
CA GLN A 74 17.27 -3.09 28.78
C GLN A 74 16.38 -4.35 28.83
N PRO A 75 15.08 -4.22 29.14
CA PRO A 75 14.23 -5.39 29.40
C PRO A 75 13.75 -6.09 28.13
N PHE A 76 14.18 -5.64 26.95
CA PHE A 76 13.73 -6.11 25.64
C PHE A 76 14.71 -7.12 25.03
N SER A 77 14.16 -8.06 24.27
CA SER A 77 14.89 -9.06 23.48
C SER A 77 14.18 -9.22 22.14
N ASP A 78 14.85 -9.81 21.15
CA ASP A 78 14.31 -10.04 19.80
C ASP A 78 12.97 -10.81 19.81
N ARG A 79 12.71 -11.59 20.87
CA ARG A 79 11.50 -12.40 21.03
C ARG A 79 10.42 -11.78 21.89
N THR A 80 10.66 -10.62 22.48
CA THR A 80 9.73 -10.00 23.44
C THR A 80 8.41 -9.63 22.76
N PHE A 81 8.47 -8.97 21.61
CA PHE A 81 7.29 -8.49 20.89
C PHE A 81 6.49 -9.62 20.24
N SER A 82 7.17 -10.58 19.59
CA SER A 82 6.52 -11.74 18.96
C SER A 82 5.76 -12.59 19.99
N ARG A 83 6.38 -12.89 21.14
CA ARG A 83 5.73 -13.65 22.23
C ARG A 83 4.55 -12.91 22.86
N PHE A 84 4.59 -11.58 22.91
CA PHE A 84 3.47 -10.80 23.43
C PHE A 84 2.29 -10.84 22.47
N ARG A 85 2.54 -10.64 21.16
CA ARG A 85 1.52 -10.72 20.11
C ARG A 85 0.90 -12.13 20.01
N GLU A 86 1.72 -13.17 20.13
CA GLU A 86 1.25 -14.56 20.16
C GLU A 86 0.25 -14.80 21.30
N ARG A 87 0.51 -14.27 22.51
CA ARG A 87 -0.40 -14.41 23.66
C ARG A 87 -1.71 -13.65 23.46
N LEU A 88 -1.63 -12.44 22.91
CA LEU A 88 -2.82 -11.65 22.56
C LEU A 88 -3.70 -12.41 21.58
N TYR A 89 -3.10 -12.93 20.51
CA TYR A 89 -3.81 -13.70 19.49
C TYR A 89 -4.48 -14.95 20.07
N HIS A 90 -3.79 -15.71 20.93
CA HIS A 90 -4.39 -16.87 21.59
C HIS A 90 -5.56 -16.49 22.51
N TYR A 91 -5.42 -15.39 23.27
CA TYR A 91 -6.49 -14.91 24.13
C TYR A 91 -7.72 -14.46 23.32
N GLU A 92 -7.51 -13.74 22.23
CA GLU A 92 -8.56 -13.31 21.31
C GLU A 92 -9.29 -14.52 20.69
N LEU A 93 -8.56 -15.55 20.27
CA LEU A 93 -9.16 -16.78 19.75
C LEU A 93 -10.01 -17.53 20.79
N GLU A 94 -9.61 -17.51 22.06
CA GLU A 94 -10.30 -18.21 23.13
C GLU A 94 -11.53 -17.45 23.67
N THR A 95 -11.44 -16.12 23.75
CA THR A 95 -12.43 -15.27 24.44
C THR A 95 -13.25 -14.41 23.48
N GLY A 96 -12.74 -14.13 22.29
CA GLY A 96 -13.28 -13.15 21.35
C GLY A 96 -12.96 -11.69 21.70
N GLU A 97 -12.14 -11.44 22.73
CA GLU A 97 -11.79 -10.10 23.20
C GLU A 97 -10.38 -9.70 22.74
N ASP A 98 -10.26 -8.55 22.06
CA ASP A 98 -8.97 -7.97 21.66
C ASP A 98 -8.50 -6.94 22.69
N LEU A 99 -7.68 -7.40 23.63
CA LEU A 99 -7.14 -6.57 24.71
C LEU A 99 -6.29 -5.40 24.21
N LEU A 100 -5.61 -5.55 23.07
CA LEU A 100 -4.76 -4.50 22.53
C LEU A 100 -5.63 -3.40 21.91
N LYS A 101 -6.66 -3.77 21.15
CA LYS A 101 -7.66 -2.84 20.65
C LYS A 101 -8.34 -2.08 21.78
N ASP A 102 -8.82 -2.76 22.80
CA ASP A 102 -9.49 -2.11 23.94
C ASP A 102 -8.56 -1.12 24.66
N GLU A 103 -7.26 -1.43 24.74
CA GLU A 103 -6.28 -0.51 25.29
C GLU A 103 -6.04 0.69 24.39
N MET A 104 -5.95 0.50 23.07
CA MET A 104 -5.83 1.62 22.13
C MET A 104 -7.05 2.53 22.16
N GLU A 105 -8.26 1.96 22.26
CA GLU A 105 -9.50 2.72 22.43
C GLU A 105 -9.50 3.53 23.74
N ALA A 106 -9.03 2.94 24.85
CA ALA A 106 -8.90 3.64 26.13
C ALA A 106 -7.86 4.77 26.07
N LEU A 107 -6.78 4.59 25.30
CA LEU A 107 -5.74 5.60 25.12
C LEU A 107 -6.10 6.70 24.11
N ALA A 108 -7.18 6.55 23.33
CA ALA A 108 -7.53 7.48 22.26
C ALA A 108 -7.64 8.94 22.74
N GLU A 109 -8.28 9.17 23.89
CA GLU A 109 -8.41 10.52 24.47
C GLU A 109 -7.06 11.07 24.96
N THR A 110 -6.19 10.21 25.49
CA THR A 110 -4.83 10.56 25.87
C THR A 110 -3.98 10.95 24.66
N PHE A 111 -4.09 10.20 23.55
CA PHE A 111 -3.46 10.54 22.28
C PHE A 111 -3.99 11.84 21.70
N ARG A 112 -5.30 12.10 21.82
CA ARG A 112 -5.90 13.37 21.41
C ARG A 112 -5.23 14.55 22.09
N GLN A 113 -5.00 14.45 23.40
CA GLN A 113 -4.28 15.47 24.17
C GLN A 113 -2.80 15.56 23.79
N TYR A 114 -2.13 14.41 23.65
CA TYR A 114 -0.72 14.33 23.28
C TYR A 114 -0.43 14.96 21.90
N LEU A 115 -1.28 14.68 20.91
CA LEU A 115 -1.17 15.20 19.55
C LEU A 115 -1.72 16.63 19.41
N GLY A 116 -2.33 17.19 20.46
CA GLY A 116 -2.92 18.53 20.44
C GLY A 116 -4.10 18.65 19.46
N ILE A 117 -4.91 17.61 19.34
CA ILE A 117 -6.08 17.56 18.46
C ILE A 117 -7.28 18.21 19.18
N GLU A 118 -7.72 19.37 18.69
CA GLU A 118 -8.94 20.03 19.17
C GLU A 118 -10.19 19.39 18.54
N PRO A 119 -11.26 19.07 19.31
CA PRO A 119 -12.45 18.42 18.76
C PRO A 119 -13.28 19.36 17.86
N THR A 120 -13.18 20.67 18.12
CA THR A 120 -13.95 21.73 17.41
C THR A 120 -13.23 22.27 16.19
N LEU A 121 -11.92 22.03 16.07
CA LEU A 121 -11.14 22.41 14.91
C LEU A 121 -11.05 21.18 14.00
N LYS A 122 -11.87 21.12 12.95
CA LYS A 122 -11.60 20.25 11.80
C LYS A 122 -10.27 20.72 11.19
N ARG A 123 -9.14 20.24 11.71
CA ARG A 123 -7.87 20.33 11.00
C ARG A 123 -8.01 19.43 9.80
N MET A 124 -8.15 20.06 8.63
CA MET A 124 -8.40 19.41 7.35
C MET A 124 -7.12 18.74 6.79
N ASP A 125 -6.04 18.71 7.57
CA ASP A 125 -4.72 18.36 7.09
C ASP A 125 -4.17 17.20 7.93
N SER A 126 -3.95 16.06 7.27
CA SER A 126 -3.02 14.98 7.66
C SER A 126 -3.51 13.78 8.51
N LEU A 127 -4.77 13.69 8.92
CA LEU A 127 -5.35 12.41 9.44
C LEU A 127 -6.61 11.93 8.69
N MET A 128 -6.98 12.59 7.59
CA MET A 128 -8.05 12.12 6.69
C MET A 128 -7.59 11.06 5.70
N VAL A 129 -6.30 10.67 5.67
CA VAL A 129 -5.77 9.76 4.64
C VAL A 129 -5.78 8.27 5.06
N SER A 130 -6.11 7.91 6.31
CA SER A 130 -5.99 6.48 6.72
C SER A 130 -7.10 5.90 7.61
N SER A 131 -8.24 6.56 7.84
CA SER A 131 -9.30 5.94 8.68
C SER A 131 -10.75 6.34 8.42
N ASN A 132 -11.02 7.15 7.40
CA ASN A 132 -12.28 7.03 6.69
C ASN A 132 -11.90 6.39 5.38
N GLY A 133 -12.22 5.10 5.19
CA GLY A 133 -12.37 4.62 3.83
C GLY A 133 -13.25 5.64 3.11
N TYR A 134 -12.75 6.21 2.03
CA TYR A 134 -13.54 7.03 1.12
C TYR A 134 -14.56 6.09 0.47
N TYR A 135 -15.54 5.63 1.25
CA TYR A 135 -16.62 4.77 0.80
C TYR A 135 -17.67 5.64 0.10
N LEU A 136 -17.19 6.44 -0.84
CA LEU A 136 -17.99 7.05 -1.88
C LEU A 136 -18.15 5.99 -2.95
N LEU A 137 -19.34 5.41 -3.00
CA LEU A 137 -19.71 4.39 -3.96
C LEU A 137 -20.27 5.08 -5.22
N PRO A 138 -19.85 4.66 -6.42
CA PRO A 138 -20.48 5.11 -7.66
C PRO A 138 -21.98 4.84 -7.62
N VAL A 139 -22.77 5.85 -7.94
CA VAL A 139 -24.22 5.74 -8.09
C VAL A 139 -24.64 6.31 -9.43
N SER A 140 -25.56 5.64 -10.12
CA SER A 140 -26.13 6.15 -11.37
C SER A 140 -27.60 6.52 -11.21
N VAL A 141 -27.94 7.72 -11.64
CA VAL A 141 -29.31 8.25 -11.70
C VAL A 141 -29.50 8.86 -13.09
N ASP A 142 -30.57 8.49 -13.78
CA ASP A 142 -30.90 9.00 -15.13
C ASP A 142 -29.74 8.93 -16.13
N SER A 143 -28.99 7.82 -16.11
CA SER A 143 -27.82 7.57 -16.97
C SER A 143 -26.63 8.50 -16.75
N GLN A 144 -26.63 9.29 -15.69
CA GLN A 144 -25.47 10.04 -15.21
C GLN A 144 -24.94 9.40 -13.93
N TRP A 145 -23.66 9.60 -13.67
CA TRP A 145 -22.94 9.03 -12.53
C TRP A 145 -22.55 10.12 -11.54
N GLY A 146 -22.65 9.78 -10.27
CA GLY A 146 -22.20 10.57 -9.13
C GLY A 146 -21.68 9.64 -8.04
N PHE A 147 -21.63 10.12 -6.80
CA PHE A 147 -21.15 9.32 -5.67
C PHE A 147 -22.03 9.48 -4.46
N MET A 148 -22.26 8.37 -3.76
CA MET A 148 -23.03 8.30 -2.53
C MET A 148 -22.18 7.76 -1.37
N ASN A 149 -22.51 8.16 -0.14
CA ASN A 149 -21.90 7.57 1.05
C ASN A 149 -22.55 6.22 1.41
N THR A 150 -21.97 5.53 2.39
CA THR A 150 -22.48 4.23 2.89
C THR A 150 -23.83 4.30 3.56
N SER A 151 -24.30 5.50 3.93
CA SER A 151 -25.62 5.73 4.52
C SER A 151 -26.72 5.90 3.47
N GLY A 152 -26.36 5.90 2.18
CA GLY A 152 -27.33 6.06 1.10
C GLY A 152 -27.44 7.48 0.54
N GLU A 153 -26.71 8.45 1.10
CA GLU A 153 -26.86 9.86 0.75
C GLU A 153 -25.95 10.20 -0.44
N ILE A 154 -26.50 10.91 -1.44
CA ILE A 154 -25.73 11.45 -2.56
C ILE A 154 -24.82 12.56 -2.03
N VAL A 155 -23.51 12.39 -2.21
CA VAL A 155 -22.48 13.37 -1.80
C VAL A 155 -22.01 14.17 -3.01
N ILE A 156 -21.91 13.52 -4.17
CA ILE A 156 -21.56 14.15 -5.44
C ILE A 156 -22.70 13.85 -6.41
N GLU A 157 -23.34 14.91 -6.89
CA GLU A 157 -24.52 14.79 -7.75
C GLU A 157 -24.22 13.99 -9.03
N PRO A 158 -25.18 13.21 -9.56
CA PRO A 158 -25.01 12.48 -10.80
C PRO A 158 -24.96 13.42 -12.01
N VAL A 159 -23.74 13.82 -12.40
CA VAL A 159 -23.48 14.75 -13.52
C VAL A 159 -22.44 14.24 -14.51
N PHE A 160 -21.78 13.12 -14.20
CA PHE A 160 -20.70 12.56 -15.02
C PHE A 160 -21.25 11.52 -16.00
N GLN A 161 -20.61 11.38 -17.16
CA GLN A 161 -20.93 10.32 -18.12
C GLN A 161 -20.44 8.96 -17.63
N GLN A 162 -19.27 8.94 -16.99
CA GLN A 162 -18.68 7.77 -16.35
C GLN A 162 -17.88 8.21 -15.12
N VAL A 163 -17.75 7.30 -14.15
CA VAL A 163 -16.88 7.47 -12.99
C VAL A 163 -16.15 6.17 -12.71
N LEU A 164 -14.95 6.27 -12.16
CA LEU A 164 -14.20 5.17 -11.56
C LEU A 164 -14.19 5.34 -10.03
N THR A 165 -13.80 4.28 -9.32
CA THR A 165 -13.82 4.29 -7.85
C THR A 165 -12.77 5.23 -7.27
N PHE A 166 -13.06 5.81 -6.10
CA PHE A 166 -12.06 6.55 -5.34
C PHE A 166 -10.89 5.63 -4.96
N SER A 167 -9.67 6.08 -5.25
CA SER A 167 -8.44 5.48 -4.76
C SER A 167 -8.18 5.89 -3.30
N ASP A 168 -7.26 5.21 -2.61
CA ASP A 168 -6.92 5.48 -1.21
C ASP A 168 -6.44 6.92 -0.96
N ASN A 169 -5.95 7.60 -2.00
CA ASN A 169 -5.55 9.00 -1.97
C ASN A 169 -6.73 10.00 -2.02
N GLY A 170 -7.98 9.52 -2.11
CA GLY A 170 -9.18 10.36 -2.15
C GLY A 170 -9.47 10.99 -3.51
N LEU A 171 -8.93 10.44 -4.60
CA LEU A 171 -9.17 10.89 -5.97
C LEU A 171 -9.92 9.84 -6.79
N ALA A 172 -10.80 10.28 -7.67
CA ALA A 172 -11.53 9.44 -8.59
C ALA A 172 -11.44 9.99 -10.03
N PRO A 173 -11.14 9.13 -11.02
CA PRO A 173 -11.33 9.46 -12.43
C PRO A 173 -12.82 9.64 -12.77
N VAL A 174 -13.13 10.70 -13.50
CA VAL A 174 -14.48 10.97 -14.00
C VAL A 174 -14.45 11.43 -15.44
N GLN A 175 -15.53 11.13 -16.17
CA GLN A 175 -15.66 11.45 -17.58
C GLN A 175 -16.76 12.49 -17.82
N VAL A 176 -16.41 13.55 -18.54
CA VAL A 176 -17.33 14.59 -19.04
C VAL A 176 -17.00 14.85 -20.49
N ASP A 177 -18.00 14.94 -21.36
CA ASP A 177 -17.83 15.16 -22.80
C ASP A 177 -16.81 14.21 -23.48
N ASN A 178 -16.81 12.94 -23.06
CA ASN A 178 -15.90 11.85 -23.44
C ASN A 178 -14.44 12.02 -22.99
N LEU A 179 -14.12 13.06 -22.22
CA LEU A 179 -12.79 13.32 -21.69
C LEU A 179 -12.72 12.97 -20.20
N TRP A 180 -11.60 12.39 -19.79
CA TRP A 180 -11.28 12.01 -18.42
C TRP A 180 -10.57 13.13 -17.69
N GLY A 181 -10.94 13.31 -16.43
CA GLY A 181 -10.31 14.18 -15.44
C GLY A 181 -10.31 13.51 -14.07
N LEU A 182 -9.85 14.24 -13.05
CA LEU A 182 -9.79 13.78 -11.67
C LEU A 182 -10.59 14.70 -10.77
N ILE A 183 -11.37 14.13 -9.86
CA ILE A 183 -12.05 14.87 -8.79
C ILE A 183 -11.58 14.40 -7.42
N ASN A 184 -11.74 15.27 -6.42
CA ASN A 184 -11.61 14.91 -5.01
C ASN A 184 -12.95 14.44 -4.43
N THR A 185 -12.93 14.05 -3.15
CA THR A 185 -14.10 13.53 -2.41
C THR A 185 -15.20 14.56 -2.13
N LYS A 186 -14.96 15.84 -2.45
CA LYS A 186 -15.97 16.90 -2.43
C LYS A 186 -16.60 17.14 -3.81
N GLY A 187 -16.16 16.40 -4.83
CA GLY A 187 -16.58 16.60 -6.21
C GLY A 187 -15.88 17.77 -6.92
N GLU A 188 -14.81 18.32 -6.33
CA GLU A 188 -14.04 19.42 -6.95
C GLU A 188 -13.03 18.82 -7.94
N SER A 189 -12.97 19.38 -9.15
CA SER A 189 -11.95 19.03 -10.15
C SER A 189 -10.54 19.29 -9.60
N VAL A 190 -9.72 18.24 -9.53
CA VAL A 190 -8.27 18.33 -9.33
C VAL A 190 -7.58 18.44 -10.69
N VAL A 191 -8.08 17.69 -11.67
CA VAL A 191 -7.68 17.81 -13.06
C VAL A 191 -8.93 17.90 -13.90
N GLU A 192 -9.08 18.99 -14.63
CA GLU A 192 -10.23 19.16 -15.52
C GLU A 192 -10.23 18.07 -16.61
N PRO A 193 -11.42 17.57 -17.00
CA PRO A 193 -11.58 16.64 -18.11
C PRO A 193 -10.87 17.09 -19.38
N GLN A 194 -9.80 16.39 -19.75
CA GLN A 194 -8.97 16.75 -20.91
C GLN A 194 -8.24 15.57 -21.57
N PHE A 195 -8.39 14.35 -21.04
CA PHE A 195 -7.69 13.17 -21.54
C PHE A 195 -8.65 12.20 -22.20
N ASP A 196 -8.27 11.61 -23.34
CA ASP A 196 -9.08 10.56 -23.96
C ASP A 196 -8.99 9.24 -23.19
N TYR A 197 -7.93 9.09 -22.40
CA TYR A 197 -7.64 7.88 -21.65
C TYR A 197 -7.07 8.19 -20.26
N MET A 198 -7.52 7.41 -19.27
CA MET A 198 -7.00 7.43 -17.91
C MET A 198 -7.04 6.03 -17.31
N HIS A 199 -6.02 5.68 -16.53
CA HIS A 199 -5.95 4.41 -15.81
C HIS A 199 -7.05 4.32 -14.75
N HIS A 200 -7.44 3.09 -14.40
CA HIS A 200 -8.53 2.86 -13.45
C HIS A 200 -8.18 3.24 -12.01
N GLN A 201 -6.90 3.19 -11.66
CA GLN A 201 -6.42 3.41 -10.30
C GLN A 201 -5.01 4.00 -10.29
N PHE A 202 -4.66 4.62 -9.17
CA PHE A 202 -3.29 5.01 -8.89
C PHE A 202 -2.41 3.78 -8.61
N SER A 203 -1.16 3.83 -9.06
CA SER A 203 -0.08 2.94 -8.63
C SER A 203 1.12 3.78 -8.22
N MET A 204 1.75 3.48 -7.08
CA MET A 204 2.83 4.30 -6.51
C MET A 204 2.50 5.80 -6.38
N GLY A 205 1.23 6.14 -6.15
CA GLY A 205 0.78 7.54 -6.09
C GLY A 205 0.75 8.26 -7.45
N LEU A 206 0.88 7.52 -8.55
CA LEU A 206 0.80 8.00 -9.93
C LEU A 206 -0.40 7.40 -10.67
N ILE A 207 -0.98 8.14 -11.60
CA ILE A 207 -2.04 7.63 -12.49
C ILE A 207 -1.70 7.92 -13.94
N GLY A 208 -1.84 6.91 -14.80
CA GLY A 208 -1.64 7.05 -16.23
C GLY A 208 -2.76 7.88 -16.84
N ALA A 209 -2.43 8.91 -17.61
CA ALA A 209 -3.38 9.75 -18.34
C ALA A 209 -2.77 10.22 -19.65
N GLY A 210 -3.58 10.32 -20.70
CA GLY A 210 -3.05 10.59 -22.04
C GLY A 210 -4.09 10.82 -23.12
N ILE A 211 -3.58 11.04 -24.33
CA ILE A 211 -4.35 11.18 -25.56
C ILE A 211 -4.08 9.93 -26.40
N VAL A 212 -5.16 9.24 -26.80
CA VAL A 212 -5.08 7.92 -27.45
C VAL A 212 -4.42 8.01 -28.83
N GLU A 213 -4.55 9.13 -29.53
CA GLU A 213 -3.84 9.40 -30.78
C GLU A 213 -3.05 10.72 -30.65
N PRO A 214 -1.70 10.68 -30.60
CA PRO A 214 -0.81 9.64 -31.13
C PRO A 214 -0.34 8.55 -30.13
N GLY A 215 -1.05 8.33 -29.01
CA GLY A 215 -0.78 7.22 -28.09
C GLY A 215 0.18 7.60 -26.95
N GLU A 216 0.13 8.85 -26.49
CA GLU A 216 1.04 9.35 -25.47
C GLU A 216 0.38 9.25 -24.10
N ILE A 217 0.84 8.30 -23.27
CA ILE A 217 0.46 8.22 -21.85
C ILE A 217 1.59 8.82 -21.02
N GLY A 218 1.24 9.80 -20.18
CA GLY A 218 2.09 10.25 -19.08
C GLY A 218 1.52 9.80 -17.73
N PHE A 219 2.21 10.13 -16.66
CA PHE A 219 1.78 9.81 -15.30
C PHE A 219 1.66 11.08 -14.47
N LEU A 220 0.45 11.31 -13.98
CA LEU A 220 0.11 12.43 -13.09
C LEU A 220 0.31 12.00 -11.65
N ASN A 221 0.84 12.91 -10.82
CA ASN A 221 0.80 12.75 -9.37
C ASN A 221 -0.58 13.14 -8.81
N LYS A 222 -0.77 12.94 -7.50
CA LYS A 222 -2.02 13.28 -6.79
C LYS A 222 -2.43 14.76 -6.89
N ASP A 223 -1.48 15.66 -7.17
CA ASP A 223 -1.74 17.08 -7.30
C ASP A 223 -2.12 17.47 -8.75
N GLY A 224 -2.23 16.48 -9.65
CA GLY A 224 -2.55 16.69 -11.06
C GLY A 224 -1.38 17.16 -11.91
N ASN A 225 -0.14 17.11 -11.40
CA ASN A 225 1.05 17.51 -12.12
C ASN A 225 1.71 16.29 -12.79
N TRP A 226 2.31 16.49 -13.96
CA TRP A 226 3.12 15.47 -14.61
C TRP A 226 4.34 15.10 -13.75
N ALA A 227 4.33 13.90 -13.18
CA ALA A 227 5.53 13.27 -12.64
C ALA A 227 6.37 12.67 -13.78
N ILE A 228 5.68 12.12 -14.79
CA ILE A 228 6.27 11.60 -16.02
C ILE A 228 5.47 12.17 -17.18
N ALA A 229 6.09 12.97 -18.04
CA ALA A 229 5.40 13.58 -19.16
C ALA A 229 5.08 12.56 -20.27
N PRO A 230 3.93 12.71 -20.97
CA PRO A 230 3.64 11.95 -22.18
C PRO A 230 4.71 12.27 -23.25
N THR A 231 5.32 11.23 -23.82
CA THR A 231 6.49 11.37 -24.71
C THR A 231 6.50 10.35 -25.85
N GLY A 232 5.31 9.96 -26.35
CA GLY A 232 5.19 9.01 -27.46
C GLY A 232 5.44 7.54 -27.13
N ILE A 233 5.43 7.19 -25.84
CA ILE A 233 5.52 5.79 -25.36
C ILE A 233 4.20 5.43 -24.67
N LEU A 234 3.66 4.26 -25.01
CA LEU A 234 2.52 3.69 -24.32
C LEU A 234 3.04 2.82 -23.17
N ALA A 235 2.89 3.29 -21.93
CA ALA A 235 3.34 2.57 -20.74
C ALA A 235 2.16 1.97 -19.97
N GLY A 236 2.34 0.73 -19.49
CA GLY A 236 1.46 0.11 -18.52
C GLY A 236 1.61 0.73 -17.11
N HIS A 237 1.01 0.09 -16.11
CA HIS A 237 1.21 0.52 -14.73
C HIS A 237 2.65 0.26 -14.28
N PHE A 238 3.17 1.13 -13.42
CA PHE A 238 4.37 0.82 -12.64
C PHE A 238 3.97 -0.12 -11.49
N ASN A 239 4.72 -1.20 -11.29
CA ASN A 239 4.60 -2.05 -10.11
C ASN A 239 5.23 -1.38 -8.88
N GLU A 240 5.18 -2.03 -7.71
CA GLU A 240 5.75 -1.46 -6.45
C GLU A 240 7.26 -1.19 -6.52
N GLU A 241 7.97 -1.86 -7.42
CA GLU A 241 9.41 -1.68 -7.65
C GLU A 241 9.71 -0.54 -8.64
N GLY A 242 8.69 0.12 -9.19
CA GLY A 242 8.85 1.21 -10.16
C GLY A 242 9.20 0.73 -11.57
N LEU A 243 8.80 -0.50 -11.94
CA LEU A 243 8.99 -1.07 -13.27
C LEU A 243 7.67 -1.08 -14.05
N ALA A 244 7.72 -0.74 -15.34
CA ALA A 244 6.57 -0.82 -16.24
C ALA A 244 6.97 -1.46 -17.58
N VAL A 245 6.06 -2.28 -18.12
CA VAL A 245 6.10 -2.67 -19.54
C VAL A 245 5.65 -1.48 -20.37
N PHE A 246 6.34 -1.23 -21.47
CA PHE A 246 5.96 -0.20 -22.43
C PHE A 246 5.98 -0.74 -23.85
N SER A 247 5.21 -0.09 -24.73
CA SER A 247 5.19 -0.36 -26.16
C SER A 247 5.73 0.83 -26.94
N MET A 248 6.56 0.54 -27.94
CA MET A 248 7.07 1.48 -28.93
C MET A 248 7.10 0.78 -30.29
N ASN A 249 6.47 1.37 -31.32
CA ASN A 249 6.37 0.77 -32.67
C ASN A 249 5.83 -0.67 -32.68
N GLU A 250 4.78 -0.95 -31.90
CA GLU A 250 4.17 -2.29 -31.75
C GLU A 250 5.06 -3.35 -31.08
N GLN A 251 6.25 -2.98 -30.63
CA GLN A 251 7.16 -3.86 -29.88
C GLN A 251 7.17 -3.46 -28.40
N TYR A 252 7.39 -4.45 -27.53
CA TYR A 252 7.30 -4.29 -26.08
C TYR A 252 8.66 -4.37 -25.42
N GLY A 253 8.90 -3.48 -24.46
CA GLY A 253 10.09 -3.44 -23.62
C GLY A 253 9.72 -3.15 -22.16
N MET A 254 10.72 -2.96 -21.30
CA MET A 254 10.52 -2.58 -19.90
C MET A 254 11.39 -1.39 -19.54
N MET A 255 10.85 -0.52 -18.71
CA MET A 255 11.54 0.67 -18.21
C MET A 255 11.32 0.87 -16.72
N ASP A 256 12.23 1.62 -16.10
CA ASP A 256 12.04 2.12 -14.74
C ASP A 256 11.22 3.43 -14.73
N ILE A 257 10.87 3.92 -13.53
CA ILE A 257 10.15 5.18 -13.30
C ILE A 257 10.88 6.42 -13.85
N ASN A 258 12.21 6.35 -14.01
CA ASN A 258 13.03 7.40 -14.61
C ASN A 258 13.09 7.30 -16.15
N ARG A 259 12.37 6.33 -16.73
CA ARG A 259 12.34 5.98 -18.16
C ARG A 259 13.66 5.45 -18.69
N ASN A 260 14.50 4.88 -17.82
CA ASN A 260 15.63 4.10 -18.28
C ASN A 260 15.08 2.80 -18.87
N ILE A 261 15.40 2.55 -20.14
CA ILE A 261 15.07 1.28 -20.80
C ILE A 261 15.94 0.22 -20.15
N LEU A 262 15.29 -0.69 -19.43
CA LEU A 262 15.93 -1.88 -18.86
C LEU A 262 15.93 -3.01 -19.89
N ILE A 263 14.86 -3.07 -20.68
CA ILE A 263 14.65 -4.08 -21.72
C ILE A 263 14.23 -3.38 -23.00
N GLU A 264 15.05 -3.55 -24.04
CA GLU A 264 14.81 -2.97 -25.35
C GLU A 264 13.47 -3.46 -25.93
N PRO A 265 12.70 -2.57 -26.59
CA PRO A 265 11.39 -2.91 -27.14
C PRO A 265 11.55 -3.71 -28.44
N ILE A 266 11.93 -4.97 -28.33
CA ILE A 266 12.11 -5.90 -29.46
C ILE A 266 11.15 -7.08 -29.43
N TYR A 267 10.36 -7.20 -28.37
CA TYR A 267 9.49 -8.33 -28.12
C TYR A 267 8.11 -8.11 -28.74
N ASP A 268 7.49 -9.17 -29.24
CA ASP A 268 6.12 -9.13 -29.77
C ASP A 268 5.11 -8.90 -28.64
N PHE A 269 5.46 -9.37 -27.43
CA PHE A 269 4.69 -9.18 -26.22
C PHE A 269 5.56 -9.44 -24.98
N VAL A 270 5.34 -8.67 -23.90
CA VAL A 270 5.90 -8.96 -22.57
C VAL A 270 4.74 -8.99 -21.59
N PHE A 271 4.62 -10.07 -20.81
CA PHE A 271 3.53 -10.19 -19.83
C PHE A 271 3.70 -9.17 -18.70
N ASP A 272 2.57 -8.64 -18.24
CA ASP A 272 2.45 -7.57 -17.24
C ASP A 272 3.40 -7.74 -16.05
N THR A 273 4.04 -6.63 -15.66
CA THR A 273 4.86 -6.47 -14.46
C THR A 273 4.18 -6.90 -13.16
N ALA A 274 2.85 -7.00 -13.14
CA ALA A 274 2.09 -7.59 -12.04
C ALA A 274 2.43 -9.07 -11.77
N LEU A 275 3.12 -9.75 -12.70
CA LEU A 275 3.60 -11.13 -12.54
C LEU A 275 5.06 -11.21 -12.08
N LEU A 276 5.75 -10.07 -11.88
CA LEU A 276 7.14 -10.02 -11.37
C LEU A 276 7.24 -10.38 -9.87
N ASP A 277 6.12 -10.66 -9.20
CA ASP A 277 6.12 -11.38 -7.92
C ASP A 277 6.82 -12.74 -8.03
N TRP A 278 6.89 -13.31 -9.23
CA TRP A 278 7.73 -14.46 -9.54
C TRP A 278 9.03 -13.97 -10.15
N GLU A 279 10.16 -14.59 -9.80
CA GLU A 279 11.52 -14.19 -10.21
C GLU A 279 11.74 -14.13 -11.74
N GLN A 280 10.72 -14.48 -12.55
CA GLN A 280 10.75 -14.52 -14.00
C GLN A 280 9.46 -13.94 -14.64
N ALA A 281 9.63 -13.22 -15.75
CA ALA A 281 8.55 -12.71 -16.60
C ALA A 281 8.50 -13.45 -17.95
N PRO A 282 7.31 -13.86 -18.44
CA PRO A 282 7.14 -14.39 -19.79
C PRO A 282 7.35 -13.31 -20.86
N PHE A 283 7.97 -13.70 -21.97
CA PHE A 283 7.97 -12.88 -23.19
C PHE A 283 7.67 -13.71 -24.43
N LEU A 284 7.12 -13.05 -25.44
CA LEU A 284 6.90 -13.60 -26.78
C LEU A 284 7.89 -12.95 -27.75
N LEU A 285 8.63 -13.77 -28.49
CA LEU A 285 9.56 -13.33 -29.52
C LEU A 285 9.45 -14.25 -30.74
N ASN A 286 9.16 -13.68 -31.91
CA ASN A 286 8.97 -14.40 -33.16
C ASN A 286 7.94 -15.55 -33.04
N GLY A 287 6.88 -15.33 -32.25
CA GLY A 287 5.83 -16.33 -32.03
C GLY A 287 6.20 -17.48 -31.08
N GLN A 288 7.35 -17.44 -30.42
CA GLN A 288 7.76 -18.42 -29.41
C GLN A 288 7.90 -17.77 -28.03
N TRP A 289 7.48 -18.49 -27.00
CA TRP A 289 7.53 -18.04 -25.61
C TRP A 289 8.86 -18.40 -24.96
N GLY A 290 9.40 -17.45 -24.21
CA GLY A 290 10.55 -17.59 -23.32
C GLY A 290 10.31 -16.92 -21.97
N SER A 291 11.32 -16.91 -21.11
CA SER A 291 11.28 -16.20 -19.83
C SER A 291 12.55 -15.38 -19.58
N MET A 292 12.40 -14.27 -18.88
CA MET A 292 13.50 -13.38 -18.49
C MET A 292 13.45 -13.13 -16.98
N ASN A 293 14.59 -12.83 -16.37
CA ASN A 293 14.64 -12.40 -14.98
C ASN A 293 14.27 -10.91 -14.85
N ARG A 294 14.26 -10.42 -13.61
CA ARG A 294 13.96 -9.01 -13.28
C ARG A 294 14.96 -8.01 -13.87
N GLN A 295 16.15 -8.45 -14.28
CA GLN A 295 17.18 -7.64 -14.92
C GLN A 295 17.03 -7.62 -16.45
N GLY A 296 16.04 -8.34 -16.99
CA GLY A 296 15.82 -8.48 -18.42
C GLY A 296 16.74 -9.47 -19.12
N GLU A 297 17.49 -10.26 -18.35
CA GLU A 297 18.32 -11.32 -18.89
C GLU A 297 17.42 -12.52 -19.21
N VAL A 298 17.60 -13.08 -20.41
CA VAL A 298 16.87 -14.28 -20.83
C VAL A 298 17.27 -15.44 -19.91
N VAL A 299 16.30 -15.94 -19.14
CA VAL A 299 16.43 -17.15 -18.30
C VAL A 299 16.12 -18.39 -19.12
N THR A 300 15.07 -18.31 -19.93
CA THR A 300 14.70 -19.37 -20.88
C THR A 300 14.52 -18.76 -22.27
N GLU A 301 15.24 -19.30 -23.26
CA GLU A 301 15.12 -18.85 -24.64
C GLU A 301 13.70 -19.02 -25.16
N ALA A 302 13.30 -18.16 -26.11
CA ALA A 302 12.02 -18.28 -26.79
C ALA A 302 11.99 -19.53 -27.67
N MET A 303 11.40 -20.61 -27.14
CA MET A 303 11.37 -21.91 -27.82
C MET A 303 10.06 -22.69 -27.62
N PHE A 304 9.12 -22.16 -26.83
CA PHE A 304 7.85 -22.83 -26.53
C PHE A 304 6.70 -22.27 -27.37
N ASP A 305 5.78 -23.15 -27.78
CA ASP A 305 4.57 -22.76 -28.49
C ASP A 305 3.55 -22.10 -27.55
N SER A 306 3.61 -22.43 -26.25
CA SER A 306 2.81 -21.80 -25.20
C SER A 306 3.55 -21.83 -23.86
N LEU A 307 3.49 -20.72 -23.12
CA LEU A 307 3.97 -20.60 -21.75
C LEU A 307 2.85 -20.05 -20.87
N PHE A 308 2.43 -20.85 -19.88
CA PHE A 308 1.37 -20.48 -18.94
C PHE A 308 1.97 -19.74 -17.73
N HIS A 309 1.09 -19.19 -16.90
CA HIS A 309 1.41 -18.54 -15.62
C HIS A 309 2.40 -19.37 -14.77
N PHE A 310 3.41 -18.68 -14.21
CA PHE A 310 4.30 -19.26 -13.21
C PHE A 310 3.58 -19.39 -11.87
N ASP A 311 3.67 -20.54 -11.22
CA ASP A 311 3.18 -20.71 -9.86
C ASP A 311 4.08 -20.01 -8.83
N LYS A 312 3.66 -20.00 -7.57
CA LYS A 312 4.43 -19.41 -6.45
C LYS A 312 5.80 -20.05 -6.22
N ALA A 313 6.08 -21.20 -6.82
CA ALA A 313 7.36 -21.88 -6.77
C ALA A 313 8.24 -21.57 -8.00
N GLY A 314 7.79 -20.69 -8.90
CA GLY A 314 8.51 -20.32 -10.12
C GLY A 314 8.43 -21.37 -11.23
N MET A 315 7.43 -22.27 -11.20
CA MET A 315 7.22 -23.26 -12.25
C MET A 315 6.10 -22.81 -13.20
N ALA A 316 6.35 -22.84 -14.50
CA ALA A 316 5.34 -22.59 -15.53
C ALA A 316 5.06 -23.86 -16.33
N ARG A 317 3.79 -24.10 -16.65
CA ARG A 317 3.43 -25.12 -17.63
C ARG A 317 3.83 -24.62 -19.02
N ILE A 318 4.42 -25.50 -19.82
CA ILE A 318 4.86 -25.21 -21.18
C ILE A 318 4.27 -26.22 -22.18
N GLU A 319 4.11 -25.79 -23.43
CA GLU A 319 3.91 -26.69 -24.57
C GLU A 319 5.02 -26.47 -25.58
N SER A 320 5.60 -27.57 -26.07
CA SER A 320 6.55 -27.57 -27.18
C SER A 320 6.08 -28.56 -28.25
N HIS A 321 6.52 -28.36 -29.48
CA HIS A 321 6.26 -29.30 -30.60
C HIS A 321 6.69 -30.76 -30.32
N GLU A 322 7.46 -31.04 -29.28
CA GLU A 322 7.79 -32.39 -28.81
C GLU A 322 7.13 -32.76 -27.45
N GLY A 323 5.84 -32.43 -27.27
CA GLY A 323 5.02 -33.00 -26.21
C GLY A 323 5.23 -32.41 -24.81
N TYR A 324 4.25 -32.63 -23.93
CA TYR A 324 4.17 -32.07 -22.58
C TYR A 324 5.33 -32.52 -21.69
N SER A 325 6.11 -31.57 -21.15
CA SER A 325 6.97 -31.77 -19.98
C SER A 325 6.50 -30.85 -18.84
N ASN A 326 6.33 -31.42 -17.65
CA ASN A 326 6.01 -30.71 -16.41
C ASN A 326 7.22 -29.94 -15.87
#